data_AF-A0A2V9LRV8-F1
#
_entry.id   AF-A0A2V9LRV8-F1
#
_cell.length_a   1.000
_cell.length_b   1.000
_cell.length_c   1.000
_cell.angle_alpha   90.00
_cell.angle_beta   90.00
_cell.angle_gamma   90.00
#
_symmetry.space_group_name_H-M   'P 1'
#
loop_
_entity.id
_entity.type
_entity.pdbx_description
1 polymer ?
#
loop_
_entity_poly.entity_id
_entity_poly.type
_entity_poly.pdbx_seq_one_letter_code
_entity_poly.pdbx_strand_id
1 'polypeptide(L)'
;MTFETEFELSLEDFKEIAQNHLYRRSARQIWNILQVILGTVIGICAILMAIAGGTNWAIFFGFVCLVVFGVLILQPMLAVRSLQNTPFYQGKVRVRADDSGTRFVYGTGDSNTQWSGYIRFLETKNLFMLYVSKIMFRPIPKRALLPGQVSELREMLQKKIASPGN
;
A
#
# COMPACT_ATOMS: atom_id res chain seq x y z
N MET A 1 -3.06 -29.39 0.81
CA MET A 1 -4.18 -28.94 1.67
C MET A 1 -4.95 -27.84 0.95
N THR A 2 -6.28 -27.84 0.98
CA THR A 2 -7.10 -26.86 0.25
C THR A 2 -7.83 -25.92 1.20
N PHE A 3 -7.55 -24.63 1.10
CA PHE A 3 -8.24 -23.56 1.82
C PHE A 3 -9.16 -22.81 0.85
N GLU A 4 -10.39 -22.49 1.28
CA GLU A 4 -11.32 -21.65 0.54
C GLU A 4 -12.02 -20.68 1.51
N THR A 5 -12.06 -19.40 1.18
CA THR A 5 -12.81 -18.39 1.94
C THR A 5 -13.35 -17.31 1.01
N GLU A 6 -14.45 -16.68 1.43
CA GLU A 6 -15.07 -15.55 0.74
C GLU A 6 -15.08 -14.34 1.66
N PHE A 7 -14.59 -13.21 1.17
CA PHE A 7 -14.49 -11.99 1.95
C PHE A 7 -14.72 -10.74 1.11
N GLU A 8 -15.02 -9.64 1.77
CA GLU A 8 -15.06 -8.32 1.18
C GLU A 8 -14.01 -7.45 1.85
N LEU A 9 -13.29 -6.65 1.07
CA LEU A 9 -12.27 -5.75 1.59
C LEU A 9 -12.94 -4.54 2.24
N SER A 10 -12.58 -4.26 3.49
CA SER A 10 -13.08 -3.09 4.20
C SER A 10 -12.23 -1.84 3.95
N LEU A 11 -12.79 -0.69 4.30
CA LEU A 11 -12.08 0.60 4.39
C LEU A 11 -10.76 0.51 5.18
N GLU A 12 -10.74 -0.29 6.25
CA GLU A 12 -9.55 -0.48 7.10
C GLU A 12 -8.48 -1.29 6.36
N ASP A 13 -8.88 -2.34 5.63
CA ASP A 13 -7.98 -3.13 4.80
C ASP A 13 -7.34 -2.26 3.71
N PHE A 14 -8.12 -1.39 3.04
CA PHE A 14 -7.60 -0.45 2.05
C PHE A 14 -6.59 0.54 2.63
N LYS A 15 -6.83 1.04 3.85
CA LYS A 15 -5.88 1.92 4.54
C LYS A 15 -4.58 1.18 4.86
N GLU A 16 -4.65 -0.04 5.37
CA GLU A 16 -3.47 -0.85 5.70
C GLU A 16 -2.69 -1.24 4.44
N ILE A 17 -3.38 -1.55 3.34
CA ILE A 17 -2.79 -1.79 2.03
C ILE A 17 -2.09 -0.52 1.52
N ALA A 18 -2.78 0.63 1.51
CA ALA A 18 -2.20 1.88 1.04
C ALA A 18 -0.97 2.29 1.87
N GLN A 19 -1.00 2.04 3.19
CA GLN A 19 0.12 2.30 4.08
C GLN A 19 1.32 1.40 3.81
N ASN A 20 1.12 0.13 3.45
CA ASN A 20 2.20 -0.85 3.29
C ASN A 20 2.69 -1.05 1.84
N HIS A 21 1.82 -0.87 0.84
CA HIS A 21 2.12 -1.13 -0.58
C HIS A 21 2.66 0.09 -1.33
N LEU A 22 1.93 1.20 -1.31
CA LEU A 22 2.32 2.43 -2.03
C LEU A 22 3.49 3.14 -1.37
N TYR A 23 3.71 2.83 -0.10
CA TYR A 23 4.68 3.47 0.75
C TYR A 23 5.49 2.40 1.47
N ARG A 24 6.58 1.91 0.84
CA ARG A 24 7.64 1.26 1.62
C ARG A 24 7.93 2.18 2.80
N ARG A 25 7.69 1.71 4.03
CA ARG A 25 7.69 2.53 5.26
C ARG A 25 8.93 3.44 5.36
N SER A 26 10.09 2.95 4.91
CA SER A 26 11.35 3.71 4.79
C SER A 26 11.33 4.73 3.64
N ALA A 27 10.90 4.36 2.43
CA ALA A 27 10.83 5.27 1.28
C ALA A 27 9.80 6.39 1.49
N ARG A 28 8.69 6.14 2.21
CA ARG A 28 7.75 7.19 2.64
C ARG A 28 8.37 8.17 3.60
N GLN A 29 9.04 7.67 4.64
CA GLN A 29 9.73 8.54 5.57
C GLN A 29 10.82 9.32 4.85
N ILE A 30 11.62 8.68 4.02
CA ILE A 30 12.68 9.35 3.25
C ILE A 30 12.10 10.39 2.28
N TRP A 31 11.06 10.05 1.51
CA TRP A 31 10.44 10.98 0.56
C TRP A 31 9.73 12.15 1.26
N ASN A 32 9.00 11.88 2.34
CA ASN A 32 8.37 12.93 3.15
C ASN A 32 9.43 13.79 3.84
N ILE A 33 10.51 13.21 4.38
CA ILE A 33 11.64 13.94 4.97
C ILE A 33 12.31 14.80 3.89
N LEU A 34 12.54 14.26 2.69
CA LEU A 34 13.10 15.03 1.57
C LEU A 34 12.20 16.19 1.16
N GLN A 35 10.88 15.98 1.08
CA GLN A 35 9.93 17.05 0.76
C GLN A 35 9.82 18.10 1.87
N VAL A 36 9.90 17.68 3.14
CA VAL A 36 9.96 18.61 4.28
C VAL A 36 11.27 19.39 4.27
N ILE A 37 12.42 18.73 4.11
CA ILE A 37 13.73 19.38 4.00
C ILE A 37 13.74 20.36 2.84
N LEU A 38 13.26 19.95 1.66
CA LEU A 38 13.17 20.82 0.50
C LEU A 38 12.26 22.01 0.77
N GLY A 39 11.09 21.80 1.39
CA GLY A 39 10.18 22.86 1.80
C GLY A 39 10.80 23.81 2.84
N THR A 40 11.55 23.27 3.80
CA THR A 40 12.27 24.06 4.81
C THR A 40 13.40 24.87 4.19
N VAL A 41 14.19 24.28 3.28
CA VAL A 41 15.25 24.98 2.55
C VAL A 41 14.67 26.10 1.70
N ILE A 42 13.58 25.82 0.97
CA ILE A 42 12.85 26.82 0.18
C ILE A 42 12.31 27.94 1.09
N GLY A 43 11.75 27.60 2.26
CA GLY A 43 11.27 28.57 3.25
C GLY A 43 12.38 29.43 3.86
N ILE A 44 13.55 28.86 4.12
CA ILE A 44 14.72 29.61 4.61
C ILE A 44 15.25 30.55 3.52
N CYS A 45 15.36 30.08 2.28
CA CYS A 45 15.71 30.91 1.13
C CYS A 45 14.69 32.05 0.93
N ALA A 46 13.41 31.80 1.18
CA ALA A 46 12.35 32.80 1.13
C ALA A 46 12.54 33.93 2.14
N ILE A 47 12.86 33.57 3.39
CA ILE A 47 13.09 34.54 4.47
C ILE A 47 14.32 35.40 4.14
N LEU A 48 15.40 34.78 3.68
CA LEU A 48 16.61 35.49 3.25
C LEU A 48 16.34 36.44 2.07
N MET A 49 15.55 36.01 1.09
CA MET A 49 15.16 36.82 -0.07
C MET A 49 14.14 37.91 0.28
N ALA A 50 13.27 37.70 1.28
CA ALA A 50 12.32 38.71 1.75
C ALA A 50 13.02 39.85 2.49
N ILE A 51 14.07 39.54 3.27
CA ILE A 51 14.93 40.54 3.92
C ILE A 51 15.71 41.35 2.86
N ALA A 52 16.05 40.73 1.71
CA ALA A 52 16.85 41.35 0.66
C ALA A 52 16.06 41.99 -0.52
N GLY A 53 14.79 41.62 -0.76
CA GLY A 53 14.16 41.80 -2.08
C GLY A 53 12.65 42.10 -2.13
N GLY A 54 11.97 42.33 -1.01
CA GLY A 54 10.60 42.89 -0.97
C GLY A 54 9.43 41.88 -0.95
N THR A 55 8.25 42.39 -0.57
CA THR A 55 7.03 41.65 -0.14
C THR A 55 6.50 40.59 -1.11
N ASN A 56 6.72 40.73 -2.42
CA ASN A 56 6.21 39.80 -3.43
C ASN A 56 6.80 38.38 -3.31
N TRP A 57 8.05 38.27 -2.85
CA TRP A 57 8.71 36.98 -2.65
C TRP A 57 8.10 36.19 -1.48
N ALA A 58 7.71 36.89 -0.40
CA ALA A 58 7.08 36.24 0.76
C ALA A 58 5.75 35.56 0.40
N ILE A 59 4.95 36.18 -0.48
CA ILE A 59 3.66 35.63 -0.95
C ILE A 59 3.89 34.38 -1.82
N PHE A 60 4.85 34.43 -2.74
CA PHE A 60 5.18 33.29 -3.61
C PHE A 60 5.62 32.07 -2.79
N PHE A 61 6.51 32.25 -1.83
CA PHE A 61 7.00 31.14 -1.00
C PHE A 61 5.96 30.63 0.00
N GLY A 62 5.11 31.50 0.54
CA GLY A 62 3.95 31.09 1.34
C GLY A 62 3.02 30.16 0.55
N PHE A 63 2.77 30.48 -0.72
CA PHE A 63 2.01 29.63 -1.63
C PHE A 63 2.69 28.28 -1.89
N VAL A 64 4.00 28.27 -2.14
CA VAL A 64 4.77 27.03 -2.33
C VAL A 64 4.71 26.13 -1.10
N CYS A 65 4.88 26.70 0.11
CA CYS A 65 4.74 25.94 1.36
C CYS A 65 3.34 25.35 1.52
N LEU A 66 2.30 26.12 1.22
CA LEU A 66 0.91 25.65 1.28
C LEU A 66 0.68 24.50 0.29
N VAL A 67 1.21 24.60 -0.94
CA VAL A 67 1.11 23.52 -1.95
C VAL A 67 1.85 22.27 -1.49
N VAL A 68 3.07 22.39 -0.96
CA VAL A 68 3.85 21.22 -0.47
C VAL A 68 3.12 20.53 0.68
N PHE A 69 2.64 21.30 1.67
CA PHE A 69 1.86 20.75 2.78
C PHE A 69 0.53 20.13 2.31
N GLY A 70 -0.16 20.79 1.39
CA GLY A 70 -1.40 20.29 0.81
C GLY A 70 -1.18 18.94 0.11
N VAL A 71 -0.14 18.83 -0.72
CA VAL A 71 0.22 17.57 -1.38
C VAL A 71 0.50 16.48 -0.35
N LEU A 72 1.34 16.76 0.66
CA LEU A 72 1.71 15.79 1.70
C LEU A 72 0.50 15.22 2.46
N ILE A 73 -0.52 16.05 2.73
CA ILE A 73 -1.75 15.64 3.42
C ILE A 73 -2.69 14.87 2.47
N LEU A 74 -2.76 15.27 1.20
CA LEU A 74 -3.70 14.71 0.22
C LEU A 74 -3.24 13.37 -0.36
N GLN A 75 -1.94 13.11 -0.49
CA GLN A 75 -1.43 11.86 -1.09
C GLN A 75 -2.02 10.57 -0.47
N PRO A 76 -2.03 10.38 0.88
CA PRO A 76 -2.59 9.16 1.46
C PRO A 76 -4.09 9.03 1.24
N MET A 77 -4.82 10.15 1.21
CA MET A 77 -6.27 10.13 0.93
C MET A 77 -6.54 9.72 -0.51
N LEU A 78 -5.80 10.26 -1.47
CA LEU A 78 -5.95 9.93 -2.89
C LEU A 78 -5.57 8.48 -3.18
N ALA A 79 -4.52 7.96 -2.53
CA ALA A 79 -4.11 6.57 -2.61
C ALA A 79 -5.23 5.59 -2.16
N VAL A 80 -5.83 5.86 -1.00
CA VAL A 80 -6.93 5.05 -0.47
C VAL A 80 -8.16 5.14 -1.37
N ARG A 81 -8.51 6.34 -1.84
CA ARG A 81 -9.63 6.53 -2.79
C ARG A 81 -9.40 5.80 -4.11
N SER A 82 -8.19 5.84 -4.65
CA SER A 82 -7.85 5.14 -5.90
C SER A 82 -8.03 3.62 -5.77
N LEU A 83 -7.56 3.04 -4.66
CA LEU A 83 -7.75 1.61 -4.38
C LEU A 83 -9.22 1.24 -4.22
N GLN A 84 -10.01 2.06 -3.53
CA GLN A 84 -11.46 1.83 -3.34
C GLN A 84 -12.25 1.93 -4.64
N ASN A 85 -11.86 2.85 -5.51
CA ASN A 85 -12.52 3.06 -6.79
C ASN A 85 -12.09 2.03 -7.85
N THR A 86 -11.13 1.15 -7.54
CA THR A 86 -10.69 0.11 -8.47
C THR A 86 -11.76 -0.99 -8.54
N PRO A 87 -12.40 -1.23 -9.70
CA PRO A 87 -13.51 -2.20 -9.83
C PRO A 87 -13.14 -3.63 -9.42
N PHE A 88 -11.85 -3.96 -9.50
CA PHE A 88 -11.31 -5.27 -9.13
C PHE A 88 -11.46 -5.60 -7.63
N TYR A 89 -11.44 -4.59 -6.76
CA TYR A 89 -11.56 -4.78 -5.30
C TYR A 89 -12.98 -4.54 -4.78
N GLN A 90 -13.94 -4.31 -5.67
CA GLN A 90 -15.33 -4.06 -5.29
C GLN A 90 -16.08 -5.39 -5.15
N GLY A 91 -16.76 -5.54 -4.01
CA GLY A 91 -17.58 -6.70 -3.70
C GLY A 91 -16.81 -7.90 -3.16
N LYS A 92 -17.45 -9.07 -3.23
CA LYS A 92 -16.95 -10.30 -2.63
C LYS A 92 -15.85 -10.93 -3.48
N VAL A 93 -14.77 -11.30 -2.81
CA VAL A 93 -13.63 -12.00 -3.37
C VAL A 93 -13.58 -13.39 -2.75
N ARG A 94 -13.63 -14.41 -3.60
CA ARG A 94 -13.44 -15.79 -3.19
C ARG A 94 -12.01 -16.20 -3.47
N VAL A 95 -11.30 -16.64 -2.44
CA VAL A 95 -9.93 -17.13 -2.59
C VAL A 95 -9.91 -18.62 -2.28
N ARG A 96 -9.18 -19.36 -3.10
CA ARG A 96 -8.82 -20.74 -2.86
C ARG A 96 -7.30 -20.87 -2.94
N ALA A 97 -6.66 -21.44 -1.93
CA ALA A 97 -5.26 -21.84 -2.03
C ALA A 97 -5.14 -23.35 -1.88
N ASP A 98 -4.30 -23.94 -2.72
CA ASP A 98 -4.01 -25.36 -2.75
C ASP A 98 -2.52 -25.60 -2.97
N ASP A 99 -2.11 -26.86 -3.14
CA ASP A 99 -0.69 -27.17 -3.29
C ASP A 99 -0.07 -26.66 -4.61
N SER A 100 -0.91 -26.32 -5.60
CA SER A 100 -0.50 -25.81 -6.93
C SER A 100 -0.39 -24.28 -6.97
N GLY A 101 -1.22 -23.58 -6.21
CA GLY A 101 -1.21 -22.12 -6.16
C GLY A 101 -2.43 -21.53 -5.47
N THR A 102 -2.79 -20.34 -5.92
CA THR A 102 -3.96 -19.62 -5.43
C THR A 102 -4.86 -19.24 -6.59
N ARG A 103 -6.17 -19.44 -6.42
CA ARG A 103 -7.20 -18.91 -7.30
C ARG A 103 -8.01 -17.85 -6.58
N PHE A 104 -8.11 -16.68 -7.18
CA PHE A 104 -8.97 -15.58 -6.73
C PHE A 104 -10.08 -15.39 -7.74
N VAL A 105 -11.32 -15.37 -7.28
CA VAL A 105 -12.50 -15.07 -8.08
C VAL A 105 -13.08 -13.76 -7.57
N TYR A 106 -13.11 -12.78 -8.45
CA TYR A 106 -13.67 -11.44 -8.24
C TYR A 106 -14.98 -11.33 -9.01
N GLY A 107 -15.83 -10.34 -8.68
CA GLY A 107 -17.05 -10.08 -9.46
C GLY A 107 -16.77 -9.69 -10.92
N THR A 108 -15.56 -9.19 -11.22
CA THR A 108 -15.14 -8.72 -12.54
C THR A 108 -14.27 -9.70 -13.31
N GLY A 109 -13.91 -10.84 -12.73
CA GLY A 109 -13.08 -11.86 -13.38
C GLY A 109 -12.43 -12.81 -12.39
N ASP A 110 -11.68 -13.79 -12.88
CA ASP A 110 -10.90 -14.70 -12.04
C ASP A 110 -9.41 -14.65 -12.36
N SER A 111 -8.62 -15.14 -11.42
CA SER A 111 -7.18 -15.20 -11.54
C SER A 111 -6.66 -16.46 -10.90
N ASN A 112 -5.83 -17.18 -11.64
CA ASN A 112 -5.08 -18.32 -11.15
C ASN A 112 -3.59 -17.98 -11.14
N THR A 113 -2.92 -18.18 -10.01
CA THR A 113 -1.50 -17.87 -9.86
C THR A 113 -0.83 -19.01 -9.13
N GLN A 114 0.10 -19.68 -9.82
CA GLN A 114 0.95 -20.71 -9.21
C GLN A 114 1.88 -20.10 -8.17
N TRP A 115 2.34 -20.90 -7.21
CA TRP A 115 3.26 -20.43 -6.16
C TRP A 115 4.52 -19.76 -6.71
N SER A 116 5.06 -20.26 -7.83
CA SER A 116 6.22 -19.69 -8.54
C SER A 116 5.97 -18.30 -9.15
N GLY A 117 4.71 -17.91 -9.34
CA GLY A 117 4.34 -16.58 -9.81
C GLY A 117 4.38 -15.50 -8.71
N TYR A 118 4.57 -15.89 -7.45
CA TYR A 118 4.72 -14.96 -6.34
C TYR A 118 6.18 -14.65 -6.09
N ILE A 119 6.51 -13.35 -6.09
CA ILE A 119 7.87 -12.88 -5.84
C ILE A 119 8.17 -12.73 -4.35
N ARG A 120 7.17 -12.50 -3.50
CA ARG A 120 7.28 -12.42 -2.03
C ARG A 120 5.89 -12.38 -1.39
N PHE A 121 5.83 -12.54 -0.08
CA PHE A 121 4.65 -12.19 0.71
C PHE A 121 5.03 -11.26 1.87
N LEU A 122 4.07 -10.47 2.33
CA LEU A 122 4.19 -9.64 3.52
C LEU A 122 3.02 -9.97 4.45
N GLU A 123 3.33 -10.33 5.68
CA GLU A 123 2.33 -10.43 6.74
C GLU A 123 2.27 -9.10 7.51
N THR A 124 1.10 -8.48 7.51
CA THR A 124 0.82 -7.27 8.30
C THR A 124 -0.01 -7.65 9.53
N LYS A 125 -0.52 -6.67 10.29
CA LYS A 125 -1.34 -6.96 11.48
C LYS A 125 -2.60 -7.72 11.09
N ASN A 126 -3.33 -7.23 10.06
CA ASN A 126 -4.63 -7.79 9.69
C ASN A 126 -4.65 -8.50 8.34
N LEU A 127 -3.58 -8.46 7.54
CA LEU A 127 -3.57 -8.96 6.16
C LEU A 127 -2.36 -9.86 5.87
N PHE A 128 -2.55 -10.79 4.95
CA PHE A 128 -1.47 -11.37 4.14
C PHE A 128 -1.48 -10.71 2.77
N MET A 129 -0.36 -10.13 2.34
CA MET A 129 -0.21 -9.49 1.04
C MET A 129 0.72 -10.32 0.17
N LEU A 130 0.18 -11.02 -0.82
CA LEU A 130 0.94 -11.85 -1.74
C LEU A 130 1.31 -11.04 -2.98
N TYR A 131 2.60 -10.88 -3.27
CA TYR A 131 3.07 -10.03 -4.37
C TYR A 131 3.36 -10.86 -5.62
N VAL A 132 2.65 -10.56 -6.71
CA VAL A 132 2.91 -11.13 -8.05
C VAL A 132 3.95 -10.28 -8.79
N SER A 133 3.98 -8.98 -8.50
CA SER A 133 5.01 -8.05 -8.99
C SER A 133 5.30 -6.98 -7.95
N LYS A 134 6.16 -6.00 -8.28
CA LYS A 134 6.41 -4.85 -7.38
C LYS A 134 5.15 -4.01 -7.12
N ILE A 135 4.19 -4.04 -8.05
CA ILE A 135 2.98 -3.19 -8.05
C ILE A 135 1.70 -4.02 -7.88
N MET A 136 1.70 -5.28 -8.34
CA MET A 136 0.54 -6.17 -8.19
C MET A 136 0.67 -7.06 -6.97
N PHE A 137 -0.36 -7.02 -6.13
CA PHE A 137 -0.46 -7.80 -4.91
C PHE A 137 -1.89 -8.30 -4.71
N ARG A 138 -2.05 -9.34 -3.89
CA ARG A 138 -3.33 -9.92 -3.53
C ARG A 138 -3.46 -9.92 -2.01
N PRO A 139 -4.37 -9.11 -1.44
CA PRO A 139 -4.60 -9.08 -0.01
C PRO A 139 -5.55 -10.21 0.41
N ILE A 140 -5.24 -10.88 1.51
CA ILE A 140 -6.11 -11.84 2.20
C ILE A 140 -6.27 -11.36 3.65
N PRO A 141 -7.45 -10.86 4.05
CA PRO A 141 -7.73 -10.45 5.42
C PRO A 141 -7.72 -11.64 6.38
N LYS A 142 -6.96 -11.53 7.48
CA LYS A 142 -6.91 -12.55 8.54
C LYS A 142 -8.26 -12.74 9.21
N ARG A 143 -9.11 -11.70 9.24
CA ARG A 143 -10.49 -11.76 9.74
C ARG A 143 -11.41 -12.71 8.95
N ALA A 144 -11.04 -13.02 7.70
CA ALA A 144 -11.77 -13.98 6.86
C ALA A 144 -11.28 -15.42 7.05
N LEU A 145 -10.24 -15.62 7.88
CA LEU A 145 -9.65 -16.91 8.18
C LEU A 145 -10.08 -17.34 9.57
N LEU A 146 -10.30 -18.65 9.74
CA LEU A 146 -10.42 -19.23 11.07
C LEU A 146 -9.07 -19.14 11.81
N PRO A 147 -9.05 -19.10 13.16
CA PRO A 147 -7.80 -18.97 13.92
C PRO A 147 -6.72 -19.99 13.55
N GLY A 148 -7.09 -21.25 13.26
CA GLY A 148 -6.15 -22.28 12.79
C GLY A 148 -5.64 -22.03 11.37
N GLN A 149 -6.51 -21.56 10.47
CA GLN A 149 -6.18 -21.29 9.06
C GLN A 149 -5.16 -20.16 8.91
N VAL A 150 -5.12 -19.19 9.84
CA VAL A 150 -4.11 -18.12 9.83
C VAL A 150 -2.70 -18.70 9.95
N SER A 151 -2.49 -19.64 10.86
CA SER A 151 -1.19 -20.28 11.08
C SER A 151 -0.83 -21.22 9.94
N GLU A 152 -1.79 -22.03 9.48
CA GLU A 152 -1.60 -22.93 8.34
C GLU A 152 -1.23 -22.17 7.06
N LEU A 153 -1.94 -21.07 6.76
CA LEU A 153 -1.65 -20.24 5.61
C LEU A 153 -0.26 -19.60 5.74
N ARG A 154 0.12 -19.12 6.92
CA ARG A 154 1.46 -18.56 7.17
C ARG A 154 2.55 -19.58 6.86
N GLU A 155 2.44 -20.80 7.39
CA GLU A 155 3.42 -21.86 7.16
C GLU A 155 3.47 -22.27 5.68
N MET A 156 2.31 -22.36 5.03
CA MET A 156 2.22 -22.64 3.60
C MET A 156 2.92 -21.56 2.76
N LEU A 157 2.68 -20.28 3.05
CA LEU A 157 3.31 -19.15 2.36
C LEU A 157 4.82 -19.14 2.58
N GLN A 158 5.29 -19.37 3.80
CA GLN A 158 6.72 -19.47 4.12
C GLN A 158 7.42 -20.60 3.36
N LYS A 159 6.74 -21.74 3.18
CA LYS A 159 7.28 -22.91 2.49
C LYS A 159 7.25 -22.77 0.96
N LYS A 160 6.21 -22.12 0.41
CA LYS A 160 5.94 -22.10 -1.04
C LYS A 160 6.46 -20.84 -1.73
N ILE A 161 6.48 -19.72 -1.03
CA ILE A 161 6.98 -18.45 -1.54
C ILE A 161 8.31 -18.23 -0.85
N ALA A 162 9.42 -18.51 -1.55
CA ALA A 162 10.74 -18.15 -1.07
C ALA A 162 10.71 -16.66 -0.75
N SER A 163 10.81 -16.30 0.53
CA SER A 163 10.93 -14.90 0.94
C SER A 163 12.28 -14.41 0.41
N PRO A 164 12.35 -13.60 -0.66
CA PRO A 164 13.61 -12.99 -1.03
C PRO A 164 13.77 -11.81 -0.08
N GLY A 165 14.61 -12.04 0.92
CA GLY A 165 15.58 -11.13 1.51
C GLY A 165 15.16 -9.68 1.79
N ASN A 166 15.36 -9.29 3.05
CA ASN A 166 16.04 -8.06 3.48
C ASN A 166 15.87 -6.79 2.63
#